data_AF-A0A9E5PGX4-F1
#
_entry.id   AF-A0A9E5PGX4-F1
#
_cell.length_a   1.000
_cell.length_b   1.000
_cell.length_c   1.000
_cell.angle_alpha   90.00
_cell.angle_beta   90.00
_cell.angle_gamma   90.00
#
_symmetry.space_group_name_H-M   'P 1'
#
loop_
_entity.id
_entity.type
_entity.pdbx_description
1 polymer ?
#
loop_
_entity_poly.entity_id
_entity_poly.type
_entity_poly.pdbx_seq_one_letter_code
_entity_poly.pdbx_strand_id
1 'polypeptide(L)'
;MAVTAKLSRKFYETFGDEIANELVEWFNQVDATYRTDLRELNELNFARFDAKLEQRVAELDAKWERRIAELRRDVDAGLHQLKAELVRWMFLFWAGTTFTVLGVMIALMRI
;
A
#
# COMPACT_ATOMS: atom_id res chain seq x y z
N MET A 1 0.77 24.50 -25.48
CA MET A 1 0.55 25.55 -26.50
C MET A 1 1.83 25.65 -27.33
N ALA A 2 1.77 25.82 -28.65
CA ALA A 2 2.98 25.98 -29.45
C ALA A 2 3.54 27.38 -29.23
N VAL A 3 4.83 27.49 -28.94
CA VAL A 3 5.50 28.79 -28.87
C VAL A 3 5.97 29.11 -30.28
N THR A 4 5.42 30.15 -30.89
CA THR A 4 5.97 30.68 -32.14
C THR A 4 7.04 31.71 -31.79
N ALA A 5 8.30 31.36 -31.97
CA ALA A 5 9.36 32.35 -31.83
C ALA A 5 9.20 33.46 -32.87
N LYS A 6 9.47 34.70 -32.44
CA LYS A 6 9.47 35.87 -33.31
C LYS A 6 10.71 36.69 -33.00
N LEU A 7 11.44 37.09 -34.04
CA LEU A 7 12.59 37.97 -33.92
C LEU A 7 12.18 39.44 -34.10
N SER A 8 12.99 40.36 -33.59
CA SER A 8 12.73 41.80 -33.71
C SER A 8 12.98 42.29 -35.13
N ARG A 9 12.26 43.32 -35.58
CA ARG A 9 12.45 43.90 -36.92
C ARG A 9 13.88 44.36 -37.21
N LYS A 10 14.57 44.90 -36.20
CA LYS A 10 15.98 45.29 -36.28
C LYS A 10 16.90 44.11 -36.61
N PHE A 11 16.55 42.90 -36.19
CA PHE A 11 17.30 41.69 -36.52
C PHE A 11 17.16 41.36 -38.01
N TYR A 12 15.95 41.41 -38.56
CA TYR A 12 15.70 41.25 -40.01
C TYR A 12 16.45 42.30 -40.83
N GLU A 13 16.43 43.57 -40.40
CA GLU A 13 17.17 44.65 -41.08
C GLU A 13 18.69 44.47 -41.04
N THR A 14 19.23 43.86 -39.97
CA THR A 14 20.68 43.69 -39.79
C THR A 14 21.22 42.44 -40.48
N PHE A 15 20.46 41.33 -40.45
CA PHE A 15 20.92 40.02 -40.92
C PHE A 15 20.21 39.54 -42.20
N GLY A 16 19.19 40.26 -42.66
CA GLY A 16 18.37 39.87 -43.81
C GLY A 16 17.23 38.92 -43.44
N ASP A 17 16.20 38.91 -44.29
CA ASP A 17 15.00 38.11 -44.05
C ASP A 17 15.27 36.60 -44.11
N GLU A 18 16.19 36.17 -44.97
CA GLU A 18 16.55 34.76 -45.15
C GLU A 18 17.12 34.15 -43.87
N ILE A 19 18.19 34.74 -43.32
CA ILE A 19 18.84 34.28 -42.09
C ILE A 19 17.89 34.34 -40.90
N ALA A 20 17.08 35.41 -40.81
CA ALA A 20 16.12 35.56 -39.72
C ALA A 20 15.01 34.50 -39.76
N ASN A 21 14.50 34.16 -40.95
CA ASN A 21 13.48 33.13 -41.11
C ASN A 21 14.04 31.73 -40.81
N GLU A 22 15.24 31.40 -41.32
CA GLU A 22 15.89 30.12 -41.02
C GLU A 22 16.06 29.90 -39.51
N LEU A 23 16.48 30.94 -38.78
CA LEU A 23 16.65 30.86 -37.32
C LEU A 23 15.31 30.64 -36.60
N VAL A 24 14.24 31.31 -37.04
CA VAL A 24 12.89 31.13 -36.48
C VAL A 24 12.37 29.73 -36.75
N GLU A 25 12.53 29.22 -37.98
CA GLU A 25 12.12 27.86 -38.35
C GLU A 25 12.86 26.81 -37.54
N TRP A 26 14.19 26.94 -37.43
CA TRP A 26 15.01 26.05 -36.61
C TRP A 26 14.58 26.07 -35.14
N PHE A 27 14.35 27.24 -34.56
CA PHE A 27 13.89 27.34 -33.16
C PHE A 27 12.54 26.67 -32.95
N ASN A 28 11.58 26.91 -33.84
CA ASN A 28 10.25 26.30 -33.75
C ASN A 28 10.32 24.78 -33.93
N GLN A 29 11.22 24.27 -34.80
CA GLN A 29 11.45 22.84 -34.96
C GLN A 29 12.05 22.22 -33.69
N VAL A 30 13.05 22.88 -33.08
CA VAL A 30 13.65 22.43 -31.81
C VAL A 30 12.62 22.41 -30.68
N ASP A 31 11.78 23.45 -30.54
CA ASP A 31 10.69 23.49 -29.54
C ASP A 31 9.71 22.33 -29.74
N ALA A 32 9.30 22.08 -30.99
CA ALA A 32 8.39 21.00 -31.32
C ALA A 32 8.96 19.61 -30.97
N THR A 33 10.23 19.35 -31.32
CA THR A 33 10.92 18.10 -30.99
C THR A 33 11.06 17.96 -29.48
N TYR A 34 11.58 18.96 -28.79
CA TYR A 34 11.81 18.88 -27.34
C TYR A 34 10.51 18.67 -26.56
N ARG A 35 9.41 19.32 -26.96
CA ARG A 35 8.11 19.12 -26.32
C ARG A 35 7.57 17.71 -26.57
N THR A 36 7.88 17.13 -27.72
CA THR A 36 7.50 15.75 -28.05
C THR A 36 8.31 14.78 -27.19
N ASP A 37 9.64 14.92 -27.16
CA ASP A 37 10.53 14.11 -26.33
C ASP A 37 10.15 14.19 -24.84
N LEU A 38 9.85 15.39 -24.35
CA LEU A 38 9.40 15.57 -22.97
C LEU A 38 8.09 14.85 -22.68
N ARG A 39 7.14 14.84 -23.62
CA ARG A 39 5.88 14.10 -23.47
C ARG A 39 6.13 12.60 -23.47
N GLU A 40 6.92 12.10 -24.41
CA GLU A 40 7.25 10.67 -24.48
C GLU A 40 7.98 10.19 -23.21
N LEU A 41 8.97 10.94 -22.74
CA LEU A 41 9.66 10.65 -21.50
C LEU A 41 8.72 10.70 -20.30
N ASN A 42 7.80 11.67 -20.27
CA ASN A 42 6.83 11.80 -19.20
C ASN A 42 5.86 10.61 -19.18
N GLU A 43 5.30 10.25 -20.33
CA GLU A 43 4.42 9.09 -20.50
C GLU A 43 5.12 7.78 -20.12
N LEU A 44 6.36 7.57 -20.58
CA LEU A 44 7.15 6.40 -20.23
C LEU A 44 7.44 6.33 -18.72
N ASN A 45 7.81 7.45 -18.12
CA ASN A 45 8.09 7.50 -16.68
C ASN A 45 6.82 7.29 -15.85
N PHE A 46 5.68 7.86 -16.27
CA PHE A 46 4.40 7.64 -15.62
C PHE A 46 3.96 6.19 -15.73
N ALA A 47 4.07 5.56 -16.90
CA ALA A 47 3.74 4.14 -17.06
C ALA A 47 4.61 3.24 -16.17
N ARG A 48 5.91 3.53 -16.06
CA ARG A 48 6.83 2.80 -15.15
C ARG A 48 6.49 3.04 -13.68
N PHE A 49 6.12 4.27 -13.32
CA PHE A 49 5.74 4.61 -11.97
C PHE A 49 4.44 3.91 -11.57
N ASP A 50 3.45 3.91 -12.45
CA ASP A 50 2.15 3.26 -12.27
C ASP A 50 2.32 1.75 -12.08
N ALA A 51 3.06 1.08 -12.98
CA ALA A 51 3.36 -0.35 -12.85
C ALA A 51 4.08 -0.69 -11.53
N LYS A 52 5.00 0.16 -11.08
CA LYS A 52 5.71 -0.02 -9.80
C LYS A 52 4.78 0.21 -8.61
N LEU A 53 3.86 1.18 -8.70
CA LEU A 53 2.84 1.39 -7.67
C LEU A 53 1.91 0.20 -7.57
N GLU A 54 1.36 -0.28 -8.68
CA GLU A 54 0.50 -1.47 -8.72
C GLU A 54 1.20 -2.68 -8.09
N GLN A 55 2.46 -2.92 -8.46
CA GLN A 55 3.27 -3.98 -7.86
C GLN A 55 3.38 -3.82 -6.33
N ARG A 56 3.71 -2.62 -5.85
CA ARG A 56 3.86 -2.37 -4.41
C ARG A 56 2.55 -2.50 -3.66
N VAL A 57 1.45 -2.07 -4.25
CA VAL A 57 0.10 -2.24 -3.68
C VAL A 57 -0.23 -3.72 -3.56
N ALA A 58 -0.01 -4.51 -4.61
CA ALA A 58 -0.24 -5.96 -4.58
C ALA A 58 0.65 -6.69 -3.56
N GLU A 59 1.93 -6.30 -3.44
CA GLU A 59 2.84 -6.83 -2.43
C GLU A 59 2.37 -6.52 -1.00
N LEU A 60 1.88 -5.28 -0.77
CA LEU A 60 1.34 -4.88 0.52
C LEU A 60 0.05 -5.61 0.86
N ASP A 61 -0.84 -5.78 -0.10
CA ASP A 61 -2.11 -6.48 0.06
C ASP A 61 -1.87 -7.94 0.46
N ALA A 62 -1.03 -8.64 -0.30
CA ALA A 62 -0.64 -10.03 0.03
C ALA A 62 0.04 -10.14 1.40
N LYS A 63 0.85 -9.16 1.80
CA LYS A 63 1.48 -9.12 3.13
C LYS A 63 0.46 -8.91 4.24
N TRP A 64 -0.54 -8.06 4.02
CA TRP A 64 -1.61 -7.81 4.98
C TRP A 64 -2.52 -9.02 5.13
N GLU A 65 -2.93 -9.65 4.02
CA GLU A 65 -3.70 -10.89 4.05
C GLU A 65 -3.00 -11.98 4.87
N ARG A 66 -1.69 -12.16 4.66
CA ARG A 66 -0.88 -13.13 5.45
C ARG A 66 -0.87 -12.78 6.92
N ARG A 67 -0.61 -11.53 7.29
CA ARG A 67 -0.59 -11.08 8.69
C ARG A 67 -1.94 -11.24 9.36
N ILE A 68 -3.04 -10.94 8.66
CA ILE A 68 -4.40 -11.12 9.19
C ILE A 68 -4.70 -12.61 9.39
N ALA A 69 -4.31 -13.47 8.44
CA ALA A 69 -4.48 -14.90 8.55
C ALA A 69 -3.67 -15.50 9.73
N GLU A 70 -2.43 -15.03 9.93
CA GLU A 70 -1.59 -15.40 11.08
C GLU A 70 -2.23 -14.95 12.39
N LEU A 71 -2.61 -13.68 12.52
CA LEU A 71 -3.29 -13.15 13.71
C LEU A 71 -4.58 -13.93 14.03
N ARG A 72 -5.37 -14.29 13.02
CA ARG A 72 -6.59 -15.07 13.21
C ARG A 72 -6.29 -16.45 13.78
N ARG A 73 -5.24 -17.12 13.28
CA ARG A 73 -4.81 -18.42 13.81
C ARG A 73 -4.31 -18.32 15.24
N ASP A 74 -3.53 -17.30 15.56
CA ASP A 74 -3.00 -17.09 16.91
C ASP A 74 -4.12 -16.81 17.91
N VAL A 75 -5.10 -15.99 17.52
CA VAL A 75 -6.30 -15.73 18.32
C VAL A 75 -7.11 -17.00 18.52
N ASP A 76 -7.41 -17.75 17.44
CA ASP A 76 -8.16 -19.01 17.54
C ASP A 76 -7.45 -20.01 18.46
N ALA A 77 -6.13 -20.17 18.32
CA ALA A 77 -5.32 -21.04 19.17
C ALA A 77 -5.36 -20.61 20.64
N GLY A 78 -5.20 -19.31 20.91
CA GLY A 78 -5.29 -18.75 22.25
C GLY A 78 -6.66 -18.97 22.89
N LEU A 79 -7.75 -18.78 22.14
CA LEU A 79 -9.11 -19.05 22.61
C LEU A 79 -9.33 -20.54 22.92
N HIS A 80 -8.82 -21.44 22.07
CA HIS A 80 -8.88 -22.88 22.31
C HIS A 80 -8.14 -23.28 23.59
N GLN A 81 -6.94 -22.72 23.81
CA GLN A 81 -6.17 -22.97 25.02
C GLN A 81 -6.90 -22.47 26.27
N LEU A 82 -7.37 -21.22 26.25
CA LEU A 82 -8.14 -20.64 27.37
C LEU A 82 -9.39 -21.46 27.68
N LYS A 83 -10.11 -21.91 26.66
CA LYS A 83 -11.29 -22.78 26.84
C LYS A 83 -10.91 -24.11 27.50
N ALA A 84 -9.82 -24.74 27.06
CA ALA A 84 -9.37 -26.01 27.63
C ALA A 84 -8.93 -25.84 29.09
N GLU A 85 -8.19 -24.78 29.41
CA GLU A 85 -7.78 -24.45 30.77
C GLU A 85 -8.99 -24.14 31.66
N LEU A 86 -9.95 -23.36 31.16
CA LEU A 86 -11.19 -23.07 31.88
C LEU A 86 -11.96 -24.35 32.22
N VAL A 87 -12.14 -25.25 31.26
CA VAL A 87 -12.81 -26.53 31.48
C VAL A 87 -12.06 -27.38 32.52
N ARG A 88 -10.72 -27.44 32.43
CA ARG A 88 -9.90 -28.16 33.42
C ARG A 88 -10.10 -27.59 34.83
N TRP A 89 -10.08 -26.26 34.99
CA TRP A 89 -10.29 -25.61 36.27
C TRP A 89 -11.72 -25.79 36.79
N MET A 90 -12.73 -25.78 35.92
CA MET A 90 -14.10 -26.11 36.30
C MET A 90 -14.17 -27.52 36.90
N PHE A 91 -13.57 -28.53 36.27
CA PHE A 91 -13.57 -29.89 36.82
C PHE A 91 -12.85 -29.99 38.17
N LEU A 92 -11.68 -29.35 38.33
CA LEU A 92 -10.96 -29.32 39.60
C LEU A 92 -11.79 -28.67 40.71
N PHE A 93 -12.39 -27.53 40.40
CA PHE A 93 -13.27 -26.81 41.33
C PHE A 93 -14.50 -27.65 41.71
N TRP A 94 -15.19 -28.22 40.72
CA TRP A 94 -16.39 -29.04 40.95
C TRP A 94 -16.08 -30.33 41.70
N ALA A 95 -14.96 -30.99 41.43
CA ALA A 95 -14.54 -32.17 42.19
C ALA A 95 -14.32 -31.81 43.66
N GLY A 96 -13.54 -30.75 43.94
CA GLY A 96 -13.27 -30.29 45.30
C GLY A 96 -14.55 -29.94 46.07
N THR A 97 -15.41 -29.12 45.48
CA THR A 97 -16.69 -28.73 46.09
C THR A 97 -17.61 -29.93 46.34
N THR A 98 -17.71 -30.87 45.39
CA THR A 98 -18.50 -32.09 45.55
C THR A 98 -17.98 -32.94 46.71
N PHE A 99 -16.66 -33.13 46.84
CA PHE A 99 -16.07 -33.87 47.97
C PHE A 99 -16.33 -33.18 49.31
N THR A 100 -16.22 -31.85 49.39
CA THR A 100 -16.53 -31.09 50.60
C THR A 100 -17.98 -31.26 51.00
N VAL A 101 -18.93 -31.08 50.07
CA VAL A 101 -20.37 -31.22 50.35
C VAL A 101 -20.69 -32.66 50.79
N LEU A 102 -20.18 -33.68 50.10
CA LEU A 102 -20.37 -35.08 50.49
C LEU A 102 -19.80 -35.37 51.88
N GLY A 103 -18.61 -34.85 52.20
CA GLY A 103 -18.00 -35.00 53.53
C GLY A 103 -18.85 -34.41 54.65
N VAL A 104 -19.40 -33.20 54.43
CA VAL A 104 -20.32 -32.55 55.38
C VAL A 104 -21.60 -33.38 55.55
N MET A 105 -22.20 -33.85 54.46
CA MET A 105 -23.41 -34.68 54.50
C MET A 105 -23.20 -35.98 55.29
N ILE A 106 -22.07 -36.66 55.08
CA ILE A 106 -21.72 -37.88 55.82
C ILE A 106 -21.49 -37.60 57.31
N ALA A 107 -20.83 -36.50 57.65
CA ALA A 107 -20.61 -36.11 59.04
C ALA A 107 -21.93 -35.82 59.76
N LEU A 108 -22.87 -35.12 59.11
CA LEU A 108 -24.20 -34.85 59.65
C LEU A 108 -25.05 -36.11 59.87
N MET A 109 -24.92 -37.13 59.02
CA MET A 109 -25.62 -38.42 59.22
C MET A 109 -25.08 -39.25 60.38
N ARG A 110 -23.91 -38.89 60.93
CA ARG A 110 -23.27 -39.58 62.07
C ARG A 110 -23.51 -38.89 63.42
N ILE A 111 -24.17 -37.74 63.42
CA ILE A 111 -24.60 -36.98 64.61
C ILE A 111 -26.04 -37.35 64.92
#